data_AF-A0A350Y384-F1
#
_entry.id   AF-A0A350Y384-F1
#
_cell.length_a   1.000
_cell.length_b   1.000
_cell.length_c   1.000
_cell.angle_alpha   90.00
_cell.angle_beta   90.00
_cell.angle_gamma   90.00
#
_symmetry.space_group_name_H-M   'P 1'
#
loop_
_entity.id
_entity.type
_entity.pdbx_description
1 polymer ?
#
loop_
_entity_poly.entity_id
_entity_poly.type
_entity_poly.pdbx_seq_one_letter_code
_entity_poly.pdbx_strand_id
1 'polypeptide(L)'
;MKRHPYLLSVISACLLTVVSVPKGSSQAADVTPEEPTSTYPPEVVQIYVDNCVMRGGAEIRPFCACTIEKIQETYTLQEFLEIGQNLQAGKKAPRNFDQIITTCLEDL
;
A
#
# COMPACT_ATOMS: atom_id res chain seq x y z
N MET A 1 -19.47 -41.41 11.89
CA MET A 1 -18.39 -41.50 12.89
C MET A 1 -17.52 -42.72 12.56
N LYS A 2 -16.33 -42.51 11.99
CA LYS A 2 -15.35 -43.57 11.73
C LYS A 2 -14.00 -43.11 12.29
N ARG A 3 -13.73 -43.49 13.54
CA ARG A 3 -12.46 -43.26 14.24
C ARG A 3 -11.40 -44.17 13.61
N HIS A 4 -10.37 -43.58 13.00
CA HIS A 4 -9.23 -44.34 12.44
C HIS A 4 -8.13 -44.46 13.51
N PRO A 5 -7.75 -45.69 13.90
CA PRO A 5 -6.69 -45.94 14.86
C PRO A 5 -5.34 -45.97 14.11
N TYR A 6 -4.69 -44.82 13.99
CA TYR A 6 -3.30 -44.70 13.50
C TYR A 6 -2.46 -43.82 14.45
N LEU A 7 -2.63 -44.07 15.74
CA LEU A 7 -1.63 -43.75 16.75
C LEU A 7 -0.62 -44.89 16.76
N LEU A 8 0.68 -44.56 16.67
CA LEU A 8 1.88 -45.41 16.83
C LEU A 8 2.57 -45.93 15.55
N SER A 9 3.29 -45.03 14.86
CA SER A 9 4.47 -45.30 14.01
C SER A 9 4.82 -43.98 13.33
N VAL A 10 5.99 -43.35 13.38
CA VAL A 10 7.34 -43.82 13.67
C VAL A 10 8.10 -42.59 14.18
N ILE A 11 8.75 -42.73 15.33
CA ILE A 11 9.78 -41.79 15.79
C ILE A 11 10.95 -41.94 14.81
N SER A 12 11.12 -41.00 13.89
CA SER A 12 12.29 -40.97 13.00
C SER A 12 13.00 -39.63 13.18
N ALA A 13 13.94 -39.63 14.12
CA ALA A 13 14.94 -38.60 14.30
C ALA A 13 15.84 -38.55 13.05
N CYS A 14 15.49 -37.71 12.07
CA CYS A 14 16.41 -37.34 11.01
C CYS A 14 17.36 -36.26 11.53
N LEU A 15 18.45 -36.79 12.08
CA LEU A 15 19.78 -36.23 12.27
C LEU A 15 20.08 -34.92 11.53
N LEU A 16 20.57 -33.97 12.33
CA LEU A 16 21.20 -32.71 11.95
C LEU A 16 22.42 -32.97 11.05
N THR A 17 22.31 -32.65 9.76
CA THR A 17 23.48 -32.39 8.91
C THR A 17 23.55 -30.91 8.62
N VAL A 18 24.42 -30.21 9.35
CA VAL A 18 24.85 -28.84 9.05
C VAL A 18 25.61 -28.84 7.73
N VAL A 19 24.93 -28.54 6.63
CA VAL A 19 25.60 -28.25 5.36
C VAL A 19 26.02 -26.79 5.41
N SER A 20 27.32 -26.56 5.62
CA SER A 20 27.95 -25.26 5.53
C SER A 20 27.77 -24.69 4.11
N VAL A 21 26.86 -23.72 3.95
CA VAL A 21 26.73 -22.95 2.72
C VAL A 21 27.92 -21.98 2.63
N PRO A 22 28.67 -21.95 1.51
CA PRO A 22 29.77 -21.03 1.34
C PRO A 22 29.26 -19.59 1.30
N LYS A 23 30.02 -18.71 1.95
CA LYS A 23 29.87 -17.26 1.99
C LYS A 23 29.89 -16.68 0.57
N GLY A 24 28.72 -16.62 -0.06
CA GLY A 24 28.47 -15.86 -1.28
C GLY A 24 28.19 -14.41 -0.91
N SER A 25 29.23 -13.56 -0.99
CA SER A 25 29.02 -12.14 -1.21
C SER A 25 28.45 -11.99 -2.61
N SER A 26 27.20 -11.55 -2.73
CA SER A 26 26.73 -10.81 -3.91
C SER A 26 25.38 -10.16 -3.61
N GLN A 27 25.48 -8.87 -3.30
CA GLN A 27 24.53 -7.82 -3.66
C GLN A 27 23.04 -8.17 -3.44
N ALA A 28 22.57 -7.94 -2.23
CA ALA A 28 21.34 -7.17 -2.14
C ALA A 28 21.73 -5.75 -2.57
N ALA A 29 21.39 -5.39 -3.81
CA ALA A 29 21.13 -4.00 -4.09
C ALA A 29 20.13 -3.57 -3.02
N ASP A 30 20.59 -2.76 -2.08
CA ASP A 30 19.71 -1.96 -1.23
C ASP A 30 19.07 -0.93 -2.17
N VAL A 31 18.12 -1.39 -2.97
CA VAL A 31 17.01 -0.55 -3.35
C VAL A 31 16.12 -0.62 -2.12
N THR A 32 16.47 0.13 -1.08
CA THR A 32 15.44 0.71 -0.24
C THR A 32 14.47 1.36 -1.25
N PRO A 33 13.21 0.90 -1.38
CA PRO A 33 12.21 1.74 -2.01
C PRO A 33 12.30 3.05 -1.23
N GLU A 34 12.76 4.11 -1.89
CA GLU A 34 12.62 5.45 -1.37
C GLU A 34 11.11 5.62 -1.21
N GLU A 35 10.59 5.28 -0.02
CA GLU A 35 9.22 5.59 0.32
C GLU A 35 9.18 7.11 0.19
N PRO A 36 8.37 7.65 -0.74
CA PRO A 36 8.16 9.09 -0.76
C PRO A 36 7.80 9.46 0.67
N THR A 37 8.51 10.44 1.23
CA THR A 37 8.36 10.87 2.63
C THR A 37 6.90 11.23 2.86
N SER A 38 6.10 10.24 3.22
CA SER A 38 4.65 10.35 3.22
C SER A 38 4.31 11.18 4.44
N THR A 39 3.84 12.40 4.21
CA THR A 39 3.40 13.30 5.27
C THR A 39 2.22 12.68 6.04
N TYR A 40 1.45 11.80 5.40
CA TYR A 40 0.33 11.10 6.01
C TYR A 40 0.77 9.72 6.54
N PRO A 41 0.06 9.15 7.52
CA PRO A 41 0.29 7.77 7.92
C PRO A 41 0.16 6.82 6.71
N PRO A 42 1.04 5.83 6.53
CA PRO A 42 1.00 4.92 5.38
C PRO A 42 -0.35 4.22 5.20
N GLU A 43 -1.00 3.86 6.32
CA GLU A 43 -2.34 3.29 6.31
C GLU A 43 -3.37 4.20 5.62
N VAL A 44 -3.31 5.52 5.86
CA VAL A 44 -4.24 6.49 5.25
C VAL A 44 -4.03 6.55 3.74
N VAL A 45 -2.78 6.54 3.30
CA VAL A 45 -2.42 6.54 1.87
C VAL A 45 -2.94 5.27 1.20
N GLN A 46 -2.72 4.10 1.81
CA GLN A 46 -3.20 2.83 1.26
C GLN A 46 -4.72 2.76 1.21
N ILE A 47 -5.41 3.17 2.29
CA ILE A 47 -6.87 3.24 2.32
C ILE A 47 -7.40 4.15 1.22
N TYR A 48 -6.76 5.30 0.97
CA TYR A 48 -7.16 6.20 -0.11
C TYR A 48 -7.03 5.52 -1.48
N VAL A 49 -5.86 4.95 -1.77
CA VAL A 49 -5.58 4.32 -3.07
C VAL A 49 -6.52 3.14 -3.31
N ASP A 50 -6.72 2.28 -2.30
CA ASP A 50 -7.60 1.13 -2.41
C ASP A 50 -9.06 1.54 -2.63
N ASN A 51 -9.55 2.56 -1.92
CA ASN A 51 -10.91 3.07 -2.14
C ASN A 51 -11.09 3.73 -3.50
N CYS A 52 -10.07 4.43 -3.99
CA CYS A 52 -10.06 5.04 -5.31
C CYS A 52 -10.12 3.97 -6.42
N VAL A 53 -9.22 2.98 -6.36
CA VAL A 53 -9.17 1.83 -7.27
C VAL A 53 -10.46 1.00 -7.21
N MET A 54 -11.00 0.75 -6.02
CA MET A 54 -12.26 0.01 -5.84
C MET A 54 -13.43 0.68 -6.58
N ARG A 55 -13.41 2.02 -6.71
CA ARG A 55 -14.47 2.78 -7.38
C ARG A 55 -14.24 2.95 -8.88
N GLY A 56 -12.99 3.10 -9.31
CA GLY A 56 -12.67 3.47 -10.69
C GLY A 56 -11.91 2.43 -11.50
N GLY A 57 -11.58 1.27 -10.95
CA GLY A 57 -10.86 0.20 -11.65
C GLY A 57 -9.39 0.07 -11.24
N ALA A 58 -8.78 -1.08 -11.52
CA ALA A 58 -7.38 -1.36 -11.20
C ALA A 58 -6.40 -0.52 -12.04
N GLU A 59 -6.81 -0.16 -13.25
CA GLU A 59 -6.08 0.63 -14.22
C GLU A 59 -5.81 2.07 -13.74
N ILE A 60 -6.67 2.62 -12.87
CA ILE A 60 -6.49 3.99 -12.37
C ILE A 60 -5.59 4.08 -11.13
N ARG A 61 -4.95 2.97 -10.72
CA ARG A 61 -4.01 2.99 -9.58
C ARG A 61 -2.93 4.07 -9.70
N PRO A 62 -2.28 4.32 -10.84
CA PRO A 62 -1.29 5.39 -10.99
C PRO A 62 -1.89 6.77 -10.69
N PHE A 63 -3.09 7.04 -11.22
CA PHE A 63 -3.84 8.26 -10.92
C PHE A 63 -4.16 8.41 -9.43
N CYS A 64 -4.64 7.34 -8.78
CA CYS A 64 -4.94 7.36 -7.35
C CYS A 64 -3.67 7.64 -6.51
N ALA A 65 -2.54 7.05 -6.88
CA ALA A 65 -1.25 7.27 -6.21
C ALA A 65 -0.75 8.72 -6.41
N CYS A 66 -0.77 9.23 -7.64
CA CYS A 66 -0.42 10.63 -7.93
C CYS A 66 -1.28 11.61 -7.13
N THR A 67 -2.59 11.35 -7.07
CA THR A 67 -3.52 12.27 -6.42
C THR A 67 -3.23 12.40 -4.93
N ILE A 68 -3.00 11.28 -4.22
CA ILE A 68 -2.71 11.33 -2.78
C ILE A 68 -1.32 11.90 -2.48
N GLU A 69 -0.34 11.69 -3.36
CA GLU A 69 0.97 12.34 -3.26
C GLU A 69 0.83 13.87 -3.34
N LYS A 70 0.13 14.38 -4.36
CA LYS A 70 -0.09 15.83 -4.54
C LYS A 70 -0.95 16.46 -3.45
N ILE A 71 -1.92 15.71 -2.92
CA ILE A 71 -2.69 16.14 -1.74
C ILE A 71 -1.76 16.30 -0.54
N GLN A 72 -0.86 15.36 -0.29
CA GLN A 72 0.10 15.44 0.83
C GLN A 72 1.09 16.61 0.70
N GLU A 73 1.44 17.00 -0.53
CA GLU A 73 2.27 18.18 -0.78
C GLU A 73 1.52 19.50 -0.50
N THR A 74 0.19 19.50 -0.62
CA THR A 74 -0.62 20.73 -0.60
C THR A 74 -1.39 20.93 0.70
N TYR A 75 -1.85 19.84 1.32
CA TYR A 75 -2.76 19.85 2.46
C TYR A 75 -2.19 19.01 3.60
N THR A 76 -2.41 19.46 4.82
CA THR A 76 -2.26 18.61 5.99
C THR A 76 -3.33 17.52 6.00
N LEU A 77 -3.10 16.44 6.76
CA LEU A 77 -4.09 15.37 6.90
C LEU A 77 -5.44 15.90 7.40
N GLN A 78 -5.43 16.83 8.35
CA GLN A 78 -6.64 17.42 8.91
C GLN A 78 -7.45 18.18 7.85
N GLU A 79 -6.78 18.98 7.01
CA GLU A 79 -7.42 19.71 5.91
C GLU A 79 -7.98 18.75 4.85
N PHE A 80 -7.24 17.69 4.52
CA PHE A 80 -7.73 16.67 3.59
C PHE A 80 -9.00 15.98 4.10
N LEU A 81 -9.05 15.62 5.38
CA LEU A 81 -10.25 15.05 6.01
C LEU A 81 -11.43 16.04 6.00
N GLU A 82 -11.18 17.32 6.27
CA GLU A 82 -12.21 18.36 6.21
C GLU A 82 -12.74 18.55 4.78
N ILE A 83 -11.87 18.54 3.77
CA ILE A 83 -12.28 18.57 2.35
C ILE A 83 -13.18 17.37 2.05
N GLY A 84 -12.80 16.16 2.46
CA GLY A 84 -13.61 14.96 2.29
C GLY A 84 -14.99 15.04 2.94
N GLN A 85 -15.10 15.64 4.13
CA GLN A 85 -16.38 15.89 4.80
C GLN A 85 -17.23 16.93 4.05
N ASN A 86 -16.61 18.03 3.60
CA ASN A 86 -17.28 19.07 2.85
C ASN A 86 -17.83 18.56 1.52
N LEU A 87 -17.07 17.72 0.79
CA LEU A 87 -17.51 17.09 -0.45
C LEU A 87 -18.70 16.15 -0.22
N GLN A 88 -18.67 15.33 0.84
CA GLN A 88 -19.80 14.47 1.21
C GLN A 88 -21.05 15.27 1.58
N ALA A 89 -20.89 16.46 2.15
CA ALA A 89 -21.97 17.40 2.43
C ALA A 89 -22.47 18.16 1.17
N GLY A 90 -21.96 17.85 -0.02
CA GLY A 90 -22.35 18.50 -1.28
C GLY A 90 -21.74 19.89 -1.49
N LYS A 91 -20.75 20.29 -0.67
CA LYS A 91 -20.00 21.53 -0.89
C LYS A 91 -18.97 21.32 -2.01
N LYS A 92 -18.53 22.44 -2.59
CA LYS A 92 -17.50 22.44 -3.64
C LYS A 92 -16.13 22.15 -3.06
N ALA A 93 -15.29 21.49 -3.87
CA ALA A 93 -13.87 21.34 -3.58
C ALA A 93 -13.18 22.73 -3.55
N PRO A 94 -12.09 22.89 -2.78
CA PRO A 94 -11.19 24.03 -2.94
C PRO A 94 -10.59 24.06 -4.35
N ARG A 95 -10.30 25.26 -4.87
CA ARG A 95 -9.74 25.42 -6.23
C ARG A 95 -8.48 24.58 -6.48
N ASN A 96 -7.59 24.50 -5.50
CA ASN A 96 -6.34 23.76 -5.66
C ASN A 96 -6.58 22.23 -5.69
N PHE A 97 -7.70 21.75 -5.14
CA PHE A 97 -8.04 20.33 -5.19
C PHE A 97 -8.41 19.90 -6.62
N ASP A 98 -9.19 20.71 -7.35
CA ASP A 98 -9.51 20.45 -8.76
C ASP A 98 -8.24 20.46 -9.65
N GLN A 99 -7.27 21.32 -9.31
CA GLN A 99 -5.99 21.37 -10.02
C GLN A 99 -5.19 20.09 -9.81
N ILE A 100 -5.12 19.56 -8.59
CA ILE A 100 -4.45 18.28 -8.30
C ILE A 100 -5.02 17.16 -9.16
N ILE A 101 -6.36 17.04 -9.22
CA ILE A 101 -7.02 16.02 -10.04
C ILE A 101 -6.63 16.18 -11.51
N THR A 102 -6.66 17.41 -12.03
CA THR A 102 -6.34 17.68 -13.43
C THR A 102 -4.90 17.31 -13.76
N THR A 103 -3.94 17.65 -12.89
CA THR A 103 -2.52 17.29 -13.07
C THR A 103 -2.34 15.77 -13.16
N CYS A 104 -2.97 15.00 -12.28
CA CYS A 104 -2.81 13.55 -12.27
C CYS A 104 -3.56 12.81 -13.39
N LEU A 105 -4.53 13.47 -14.04
CA LEU A 105 -5.23 12.91 -15.21
C LEU A 105 -4.39 12.98 -16.49
N GLU A 106 -3.44 13.91 -16.57
CA GLU A 106 -2.54 14.02 -17.73
C GLU A 106 -1.51 12.87 -17.80
N ASP A 107 -1.33 12.15 -16.67
CA ASP A 107 -0.39 11.04 -16.51
C ASP A 107 -1.01 9.64 -16.71
N LEU A 108 -2.28 9.56 -17.16
CA LEU A 108 -3.05 8.32 -17.37
C LEU A 108 -2.98 7.76 -18.80
#